data_AF-A0A7J4EU24-F1
#
_entry.id   AF-A0A7J4EU24-F1
#
_cell.length_a   1.000
_cell.length_b   1.000
_cell.length_c   1.000
_cell.angle_alpha   90.00
_cell.angle_beta   90.00
_cell.angle_gamma   90.00
#
_symmetry.space_group_name_H-M   'P 1'
#
loop_
_entity.id
_entity.type
_entity.pdbx_description
1 polymer ?
#
loop_
_entity_poly.entity_id
_entity_poly.type
_entity_poly.pdbx_seq_one_letter_code
_entity_poly.pdbx_strand_id
1 'polypeptide(L)' 'MPELEQKILRVVKNAGVPLVTSEIAEKLKVDRRILLRRLQRLAIEGKVKGRRIEAANGIWIWWL' A
#
# COMPACT_ATOMS: atom_id res chain seq x y z
N MET A 1 13.42 -0.75 -8.44
CA MET A 1 12.91 -2.02 -9.00
C MET A 1 11.49 -1.77 -9.48
N PRO A 2 11.29 -1.50 -10.78
CA PRO A 2 9.98 -1.19 -11.36
C PRO A 2 8.91 -2.28 -11.10
N GLU A 3 9.34 -3.54 -10.94
CA GLU A 3 8.44 -4.68 -10.78
C GLU A 3 7.60 -4.65 -9.49
N LEU A 4 8.18 -4.22 -8.36
CA LEU A 4 7.45 -4.21 -7.09
C LEU A 4 6.34 -3.16 -7.10
N GLU A 5 6.62 -1.98 -7.66
CA GLU A 5 5.64 -0.89 -7.74
C GLU A 5 4.44 -1.29 -8.62
N GLN A 6 4.69 -1.93 -9.76
CA GLN A 6 3.59 -2.45 -10.58
C GLN A 6 2.78 -3.53 -9.86
N LYS A 7 3.44 -4.44 -9.12
CA LYS A 7 2.74 -5.46 -8.31
C LYS A 7 1.87 -4.82 -7.24
N ILE A 8 2.37 -3.79 -6.54
CA ILE A 8 1.59 -3.03 -5.55
C ILE A 8 0.35 -2.42 -6.19
N LEU A 9 0.52 -1.68 -7.30
CA LEU A 9 -0.60 -1.02 -7.98
C LEU A 9 -1.64 -2.03 -8.46
N ARG A 10 -1.22 -3.19 -8.97
CA ARG A 10 -2.14 -4.27 -9.36
C ARG A 10 -2.92 -4.82 -8.18
N VAL A 11 -2.25 -5.09 -7.05
CA VAL A 11 -2.92 -5.60 -5.83
C VAL A 11 -3.95 -4.60 -5.33
N VAL A 12 -3.59 -3.33 -5.22
CA VAL A 12 -4.50 -2.27 -4.74
C VAL A 12 -5.66 -2.07 -5.71
N LYS A 13 -5.40 -2.07 -7.03
CA LYS A 13 -6.45 -1.96 -8.06
C LYS A 13 -7.44 -3.12 -8.01
N ASN A 14 -6.93 -4.35 -7.93
CA ASN A 14 -7.76 -5.56 -8.00
C ASN A 14 -8.55 -5.82 -6.72
N ALA A 15 -8.15 -5.23 -5.60
CA ALA A 15 -8.86 -5.39 -4.34
C ALA A 15 -10.26 -4.76 -4.37
N GLY A 16 -10.46 -3.69 -5.12
CA GLY A 16 -11.73 -2.95 -5.18
C GLY A 16 -12.15 -2.25 -3.88
N VAL A 17 -11.37 -2.42 -2.80
CA VAL A 17 -11.58 -1.82 -1.48
C VAL A 17 -10.23 -1.34 -0.91
N PRO A 18 -10.24 -0.38 0.04
CA PRO A 18 -9.02 0.02 0.72
C PRO A 18 -8.38 -1.14 1.46
N LEU A 19 -7.07 -1.34 1.27
CA LEU A 19 -6.28 -2.37 1.94
C LEU A 19 -5.34 -1.76 2.96
N VAL A 20 -5.10 -2.48 4.06
CA VAL A 20 -4.05 -2.11 5.00
C VAL A 20 -2.68 -2.59 4.53
N THR A 21 -1.62 -1.92 5.01
CA THR A 21 -0.24 -2.27 4.64
C THR A 21 0.10 -3.75 4.90
N SER A 22 -0.42 -4.36 5.97
CA SER A 22 -0.18 -5.78 6.27
C SER A 22 -0.77 -6.73 5.24
N GLU A 23 -1.98 -6.48 4.75
CA GLU A 23 -2.64 -7.34 3.75
C GLU A 23 -1.87 -7.33 2.42
N ILE A 24 -1.43 -6.13 2.00
CA ILE A 24 -0.63 -5.99 0.78
C ILE A 24 0.74 -6.68 0.98
N ALA A 25 1.34 -6.57 2.17
CA ALA A 25 2.63 -7.20 2.49
C ALA A 25 2.56 -8.72 2.42
N GLU A 26 1.49 -9.31 2.98
CA GLU A 26 1.25 -10.75 2.95
C GLU A 26 1.02 -11.25 1.52
N LYS A 27 0.18 -10.57 0.73
CA LYS A 27 -0.08 -10.93 -0.67
C LYS A 27 1.18 -10.90 -1.54
N LEU A 28 2.05 -9.93 -1.30
CA LEU A 28 3.29 -9.76 -2.09
C LEU A 28 4.49 -10.52 -1.50
N LYS A 29 4.36 -11.09 -0.29
CA LYS A 29 5.47 -11.68 0.48
C LYS A 29 6.64 -10.71 0.64
N VAL A 30 6.34 -9.45 0.97
CA VAL A 30 7.33 -8.37 1.14
C VAL A 30 7.28 -7.87 2.58
N ASP A 31 8.44 -7.50 3.13
CA ASP A 31 8.52 -6.87 4.44
C ASP A 31 7.64 -5.62 4.55
N ARG A 32 6.91 -5.50 5.66
CA ARG A 32 5.93 -4.43 5.89
C ARG A 32 6.57 -3.05 5.89
N ARG A 33 7.80 -2.88 6.42
CA ARG A 33 8.49 -1.57 6.42
C ARG A 33 8.96 -1.19 5.03
N ILE A 34 9.44 -2.15 4.23
CA ILE A 34 9.79 -1.92 2.83
C ILE A 34 8.54 -1.50 2.05
N LEU A 35 7.44 -2.22 2.23
CA LEU A 35 6.19 -1.93 1.54
C LEU A 35 5.62 -0.55 1.93
N LEU A 36 5.59 -0.22 3.22
CA LEU A 36 5.10 1.07 3.70
C LEU A 36 5.83 2.24 3.04
N ARG A 37 7.17 2.19 3.00
CA ARG A 37 8.00 3.22 2.35
C ARG A 37 7.67 3.36 0.86
N ARG A 38 7.40 2.23 0.18
CA ARG A 38 7.02 2.24 -1.25
C ARG A 38 5.63 2.83 -1.46
N LEU A 39 4.65 2.45 -0.65
CA LEU A 39 3.29 3.00 -0.72
C LEU A 39 3.27 4.51 -0.45
N GLN A 40 4.02 4.98 0.55
CA GLN A 40 4.16 6.41 0.83
C GLN A 40 4.76 7.16 -0.37
N ARG A 41 5.82 6.63 -0.97
CA ARG A 41 6.42 7.22 -2.18
C ARG A 41 5.41 7.26 -3.34
N LEU A 42 4.72 6.15 -3.60
CA LEU A 42 3.70 6.10 -4.65
C LEU A 42 2.56 7.09 -4.40
N ALA A 43 2.22 7.36 -3.13
CA ALA A 43 1.21 8.34 -2.78
C ALA A 43 1.68 9.78 -3.02
N ILE A 44 2.94 10.09 -2.70
CA ILE A 44 3.57 11.37 -3.06
C ILE A 44 3.58 11.56 -4.58
N GLU A 45 3.82 10.49 -5.34
CA GLU A 45 3.76 10.49 -6.81
C GLU A 45 2.33 10.52 -7.38
N GLY A 46 1.28 10.53 -6.54
CA GLY A 46 -0.12 10.57 -6.95
C GLY A 46 -0.65 9.26 -7.57
N LYS A 47 0.11 8.16 -7.48
CA LYS A 47 -0.23 6.85 -8.08
C LYS A 47 -1.18 6.02 -7.21
N VAL A 48 -1.25 6.31 -5.92
CA VAL A 48 -2.11 5.63 -4.94
C VAL A 48 -2.53 6.65 -3.90
N LYS A 49 -3.73 6.50 -3.34
CA LYS A 49 -4.19 7.28 -2.19
C LYS A 49 -3.89 6.51 -0.92
N GLY A 50 -3.46 7.23 0.11
CA GLY A 50 -3.15 6.67 1.42
C GLY A 50 -3.72 7.54 2.52
N ARG A 51 -4.27 6.91 3.55
CA ARG A 51 -4.70 7.61 4.76
C ARG A 51 -4.26 6.84 6.00
N ARG A 52 -3.73 7.59 6.96
CA ARG A 52 -3.48 7.10 8.31
C ARG A 52 -4.76 7.21 9.15
N ILE A 53 -5.11 6.14 9.83
CA ILE A 53 -6.27 6.06 10.72
C ILE A 53 -5.77 6.14 12.16
N GLU A 54 -5.89 7.32 12.77
CA GLU A 54 -5.41 7.58 14.15
C GLU A 54 -6.15 6.73 15.18
N ALA A 55 -7.47 6.54 15.01
CA ALA A 55 -8.31 5.71 15.88
C ALA A 55 -7.95 4.21 15.87
N ALA A 56 -7.13 3.76 14.90
CA ALA A 56 -6.74 2.37 14.72
C ALA A 56 -5.22 2.20 14.90
N ASN A 57 -4.66 2.74 15.98
CA ASN A 57 -3.23 2.62 16.33
C ASN A 57 -2.28 3.07 15.20
N GLY A 58 -2.70 4.04 14.38
CA GLY A 58 -1.87 4.58 13.30
C GLY A 58 -1.74 3.65 12.09
N ILE A 59 -2.67 2.73 11.87
CA ILE A 59 -2.75 1.89 10.66
C ILE A 59 -2.92 2.77 9.41
N TRP A 60 -2.28 2.35 8.31
CA TRP A 60 -2.46 2.96 6.99
C TRP A 60 -3.36 2.10 6.12
N ILE A 61 -4.31 2.76 5.45
CA ILE A 61 -5.13 2.18 4.38
C ILE A 61 -4.76 2.80 3.02
N TRP A 62 -4.85 2.00 1.96
CA TRP A 62 -4.39 2.34 0.62
C TRP A 62 -5.41 1.93 -0.45
N TRP A 63 -5.66 2.82 -1.42
CA TRP A 63 -6.59 2.59 -2.54
C TRP A 63 -6.19 3.42 -3.77
N LEU A 64 -6.79 3.16 -4.93
CA LEU A 64 -6.67 4.01 -6.13
C LEU A 64 -7.81 5.02 -6.21
#